data_AF-A0A8J3HLX7-F1
#
_entry.id   AF-A0A8J3HLX7-F1
#
_cell.length_a   1.000
_cell.length_b   1.000
_cell.length_c   1.000
_cell.angle_alpha   90.00
_cell.angle_beta   90.00
_cell.angle_gamma   90.00
#
_symmetry.space_group_name_H-M   'P 1'
#
loop_
_entity.id
_entity.type
_entity.pdbx_description
1 polymer ?
#
loop_
_entity_poly.entity_id
_entity_poly.type
_entity_poly.pdbx_seq_one_letter_code
_entity_poly.pdbx_strand_id
1 'polypeptide(L)' 'MEVLFGAETVAVRDSKNPDGPILAFSRESWQSFLDAVKLGDLDLPVTVRACQPAVA' A
#
# COMPACT_ATOMS: atom_id res chain seq x y z
N MET A 1 6.85 8.43 3.55
CA MET A 1 5.49 7.89 3.80
C MET A 1 5.03 8.32 5.18
N GLU A 2 3.84 8.92 5.25
CA GLU A 2 3.18 9.30 6.50
C GLU A 2 1.66 9.13 6.39
N VAL A 3 0.97 9.12 7.54
CA VAL A 3 -0.46 8.83 7.64
C VAL A 3 -1.16 9.87 8.52
N LEU A 4 -2.28 10.40 8.06
CA LEU A 4 -3.19 11.27 8.80
C LEU A 4 -4.49 10.53 9.10
N PHE A 5 -4.90 10.56 10.38
CA PHE A 5 -6.18 10.00 10.82
C PHE A 5 -7.24 11.11 10.96
N GLY A 6 -8.03 11.29 9.91
CA GLY A 6 -9.17 12.21 9.90
C GLY A 6 -10.42 11.65 10.56
N ALA A 7 -11.48 12.46 10.62
CA ALA A 7 -12.76 12.03 11.17
C ALA A 7 -13.38 10.90 10.31
N GLU A 8 -13.43 11.07 9.00
CA GLU A 8 -14.09 10.13 8.07
C GLU A 8 -13.10 9.27 7.29
N THR A 9 -11.92 9.82 6.99
CA THR A 9 -10.93 9.20 6.11
C THR A 9 -9.56 9.06 6.76
N VAL A 10 -8.83 8.04 6.33
CA VAL A 10 -7.39 7.88 6.58
C VAL A 10 -6.65 8.26 5.32
N ALA A 11 -5.78 9.26 5.42
CA ALA A 11 -5.03 9.79 4.28
C ALA A 11 -3.56 9.36 4.37
N VAL A 12 -3.02 8.82 3.29
CA VAL A 12 -1.63 8.40 3.16
C VAL A 12 -0.96 9.24 2.09
N ARG A 13 0.23 9.77 2.39
CA ARG A 13 1.03 10.52 1.41
C ARG A 13 2.50 10.16 1.50
N ASP A 14 3.23 10.46 0.44
CA ASP A 14 4.68 10.39 0.47
C ASP A 14 5.27 11.65 1.12
N SER A 15 5.81 11.48 2.34
CA SER A 15 6.51 12.56 3.05
C SER A 15 7.66 13.19 2.28
N LYS A 16 8.26 12.48 1.31
CA LYS A 16 9.36 12.99 0.46
C LYS A 16 8.87 13.78 -0.75
N ASN A 17 7.59 13.68 -1.08
CA ASN A 17 6.95 14.41 -2.15
C ASN A 17 5.70 15.11 -1.60
N PRO A 18 5.85 16.21 -0.84
CA PRO A 18 4.76 16.84 -0.12
C PRO A 18 3.65 17.40 -1.02
N ASP A 19 4.00 17.79 -2.25
CA ASP A 19 3.06 18.24 -3.28
C ASP A 19 2.49 17.09 -4.12
N GLY A 20 2.87 15.86 -3.80
CA GLY A 20 2.38 14.65 -4.46
C GLY A 20 0.93 14.29 -4.11
N PRO A 21 0.36 13.31 -4.82
CA PRO A 21 -1.02 12.88 -4.59
C PRO A 21 -1.20 12.25 -3.20
N ILE A 22 -2.41 12.39 -2.67
CA ILE A 22 -2.85 11.78 -1.41
C ILE A 22 -3.78 10.60 -1.73
N LEU A 23 -3.52 9.45 -1.11
CA LEU A 23 -4.44 8.32 -1.13
C LEU A 23 -5.35 8.40 0.09
N ALA A 24 -6.66 8.55 -0.13
CA ALA A 24 -7.66 8.64 0.93
C ALA A 24 -8.52 7.37 0.98
N PHE A 25 -8.57 6.75 2.15
CA PHE A 25 -9.37 5.56 2.45
C PHE A 25 -10.49 5.93 3.41
N SER A 26 -11.65 5.27 3.32
CA SER A 26 -12.61 5.32 4.44
C SER A 26 -12.01 4.61 5.65
N ARG A 27 -12.42 4.99 6.87
CA ARG A 27 -11.98 4.29 8.09
C ARG A 27 -12.23 2.78 8.05
N GLU A 28 -13.39 2.38 7.52
CA GLU A 28 -13.75 0.97 7.39
C GLU A 28 -12.79 0.24 6.46
N SER A 29 -12.51 0.78 5.27
CA SER A 29 -11.57 0.18 4.32
C SER A 29 -10.14 0.12 4.87
N TRP A 30 -9.72 1.13 5.64
CA TRP A 30 -8.40 1.13 6.30
C TRP A 30 -8.30 0.02 7.35
N GLN A 31 -9.36 -0.18 8.14
CA GLN A 31 -9.42 -1.25 9.12
C GLN A 31 -9.37 -2.63 8.44
N SER A 32 -10.19 -2.86 7.42
CA SER A 32 -10.17 -4.11 6.65
C SER A 32 -8.80 -4.37 6.00
N PHE A 33 -8.16 -3.33 5.47
CA PHE A 33 -6.80 -3.42 4.94
C PHE A 33 -5.81 -3.88 6.01
N LEU A 34 -5.81 -3.26 7.19
CA LEU A 34 -4.92 -3.65 8.29
C LEU A 34 -5.18 -5.09 8.76
N ASP A 35 -6.43 -5.53 8.79
CA ASP A 35 -6.76 -6.88 9.20
C ASP A 35 -6.32 -7.92 8.16
N ALA A 36 -6.46 -7.63 6.87
CA ALA A 36 -5.90 -8.45 5.79
C ALA A 36 -4.37 -8.53 5.85
N VAL A 37 -3.68 -7.42 6.14
CA VAL A 37 -2.22 -7.43 6.36
C VAL A 37 -1.84 -8.31 7.54
N LYS A 38 -2.52 -8.20 8.68
CA LYS A 38 -2.22 -9.02 9.87
C LYS A 38 -2.44 -10.51 9.62
N LEU A 39 -3.41 -10.85 8.77
CA LEU A 39 -3.73 -12.23 8.41
C LEU A 39 -2.73 -12.80 7.38
N GLY A 40 -1.95 -11.96 6.71
CA GLY A 40 -1.04 -12.36 5.63
C GLY A 40 -1.73 -12.51 4.27
N ASP A 41 -3.00 -12.10 4.15
CA ASP A 41 -3.78 -12.25 2.91
C ASP A 41 -3.22 -11.40 1.75
N LEU A 42 -2.41 -10.39 2.06
CA LEU A 42 -1.77 -9.50 1.09
C LEU A 42 -0.29 -9.85 0.83
N ASP A 43 0.21 -10.96 1.38
CA ASP A 43 1.54 -11.47 1.09
C ASP A 43 1.53 -12.14 -0.30
N LEU A 44 1.74 -11.34 -1.33
CA LEU A 44 1.86 -11.83 -2.69
C LEU A 44 3.12 -12.69 -2.83
N PRO A 45 3.05 -13.81 -3.57
CA PRO A 45 4.23 -14.60 -3.84
C PRO A 45 5.26 -13.73 -4.55
N VAL A 46 6.48 -13.68 -4.01
CA VAL A 46 7.62 -13.11 -4.72
C VAL A 46 7.86 -13.95 -5.97
N THR A 47 7.19 -13.62 -7.06
CA THR A 47 7.61 -14.11 -8.36
C THR A 47 8.91 -13.40 -8.65
N VAL A 48 10.02 -14.07 -8.33
CA VAL A 48 11.28 -13.74 -8.97
C VAL A 48 11.02 -13.92 -10.45
N ARG A 49 10.80 -12.80 -11.14
CA ARG A 49 11.03 -12.78 -12.58
C ARG A 49 12.53 -12.99 -12.72
N ALA A 50 12.94 -14.25 -12.78
CA ALA A 50 14.26 -14.58 -13.25
C ALA A 50 14.44 -13.78 -14.54
N CYS A 51 15.52 -12.99 -14.60
CA CYS A 51 15.94 -12.41 -15.85
C CYS A 51 16.08 -13.60 -16.82
N GLN A 52 15.09 -13.82 -17.69
CA GLN A 52 15.18 -14.87 -18.69
C GLN A 52 16.43 -14.54 -19.50
N PRO A 53 17.44 -15.43 -19.57
CA PRO A 53 18.53 -15.20 -20.49
C PRO A 53 17.90 -15.09 -21.87
N ALA A 54 18.26 -14.03 -22.61
CA ALA A 54 17.93 -13.95 -24.01
C ALA A 54 18.53 -15.19 -24.68
N VAL A 55 17.68 -16.09 -25.19
CA VAL A 55 18.13 -17.15 -26.09
C VAL A 55 18.67 -16.46 -27.33
N ALA A 56 19.97 -16.68 -27.60
CA ALA A 56 20.65 -16.23 -28.80
C ALA A 56 20.24 -17.08 -30.01
#